data_AF-A0A0U3N3M6-F1
#
_entry.id   AF-A0A0U3N3M6-F1
#
_cell.length_a   1.000
_cell.length_b   1.000
_cell.length_c   1.000
_cell.angle_alpha   90.00
_cell.angle_beta   90.00
_cell.angle_gamma   90.00
#
_symmetry.space_group_name_H-M   'P 1'
#
loop_
_entity.id
_entity.type
_entity.pdbx_description
1 polymer ?
#
loop_
_entity_poly.entity_id
_entity_poly.type
_entity_poly.pdbx_seq_one_letter_code
_entity_poly.pdbx_strand_id
1 'polypeptide(L)'
;MTLAPPPTVAPPGLVRLHLSESPYGPSPLALAAAHEAVDATGTYPDPHRSAPARAVADLLGVTAEQVVVANGSDELVLLSALALGDVGRPGVTTAGTFPGYRICLENVRRGCREIPWPAPGPTPPRSPTPWGGPASATSATRTTPRGMP
;
A
#
# COMPACT_ATOMS: atom_id res chain seq x y z
N MET A 1 -5.06 33.94 -12.38
CA MET A 1 -4.79 33.31 -11.07
C MET A 1 -3.75 32.23 -11.32
N THR A 2 -2.47 32.56 -11.15
CA THR A 2 -1.37 31.62 -11.45
C THR A 2 -1.28 30.63 -10.30
N LEU A 3 -1.68 29.39 -10.54
CA LEU A 3 -1.45 28.29 -9.59
C LEU A 3 0.06 28.18 -9.34
N ALA A 4 0.45 28.15 -8.07
CA ALA A 4 1.81 27.81 -7.69
C ALA A 4 2.20 26.47 -8.35
N PRO A 5 3.46 26.28 -8.77
CA PRO A 5 3.90 25.01 -9.33
C PRO A 5 3.59 23.89 -8.33
N PRO A 6 3.17 22.70 -8.80
CA PRO A 6 2.87 21.60 -7.91
C PRO A 6 4.12 21.28 -7.07
N PRO A 7 3.98 20.90 -5.79
CA PRO A 7 5.08 20.68 -4.84
C PRO A 7 6.02 19.50 -5.20
N THR A 8 5.90 18.98 -6.42
CA THR A 8 6.47 17.71 -6.88
C THR A 8 7.91 17.82 -7.37
N VAL A 9 8.39 19.02 -7.72
CA VAL A 9 9.77 19.20 -8.15
C VAL A 9 10.58 19.70 -6.96
N ALA A 10 11.50 18.85 -6.47
CA ALA A 10 12.50 19.28 -5.51
C ALA A 10 13.21 20.55 -6.03
N PRO A 11 13.54 21.53 -5.17
CA PRO A 11 14.29 22.70 -5.63
C PRO A 11 15.53 22.30 -6.42
N PRO A 12 15.97 23.09 -7.40
CA PRO A 12 17.16 22.77 -8.19
C PRO A 12 18.34 22.38 -7.30
N GLY A 13 18.93 21.21 -7.54
CA GLY A 13 20.04 20.68 -6.75
C GLY A 13 19.65 19.82 -5.53
N LEU A 14 18.36 19.60 -5.27
CA LEU A 14 17.88 18.69 -4.21
C LEU A 14 17.27 17.42 -4.78
N VAL A 15 17.52 16.29 -4.12
CA VAL A 15 16.93 14.98 -4.44
C VAL A 15 16.02 14.54 -3.29
N ARG A 16 14.76 14.21 -3.60
CA ARG A 16 13.79 13.70 -2.62
C ARG A 16 13.93 12.19 -2.47
N LEU A 17 14.25 11.71 -1.26
CA LEU A 17 14.45 10.28 -0.97
C LEU A 17 13.62 9.77 0.22
N HIS A 18 12.59 10.51 0.65
CA HIS A 18 11.90 10.27 1.92
C HIS A 18 10.50 9.63 1.80
N LEU A 19 9.84 9.72 0.63
CA LEU A 19 8.45 9.26 0.46
C LEU A 19 8.29 8.01 -0.41
N SER A 20 9.39 7.33 -0.75
CA SER A 20 9.37 6.15 -1.65
C SER A 20 8.75 6.44 -3.04
N GLU A 21 8.79 7.69 -3.50
CA GLU A 21 8.37 8.09 -4.84
C GLU A 21 9.28 7.42 -5.89
N SER A 22 8.71 6.95 -7.00
CA SER A 22 9.50 6.40 -8.11
C SER A 22 10.24 7.54 -8.84
N PRO A 23 11.57 7.44 -9.04
CA PRO A 23 12.32 8.47 -9.75
C PRO A 23 12.10 8.44 -11.28
N TYR A 24 11.50 7.37 -11.80
CA TYR A 24 11.32 7.16 -13.24
C TYR A 24 10.08 7.85 -13.82
N GLY A 25 9.24 8.41 -12.97
CA GLY A 25 7.94 8.95 -13.38
C GLY A 25 6.93 7.86 -13.80
N PRO A 26 5.73 8.27 -14.20
CA PRO A 26 4.70 7.34 -14.68
C PRO A 26 5.02 6.81 -16.09
N SER A 27 4.46 5.65 -16.42
CA SER A 27 4.52 5.11 -17.79
C SER A 27 3.88 6.08 -18.80
N PRO A 28 4.45 6.27 -20.01
CA PRO A 28 3.82 7.07 -21.06
C PRO A 28 2.41 6.59 -21.43
N LEU A 29 2.18 5.28 -21.39
CA LEU A 29 0.84 4.71 -21.64
C LEU A 29 -0.15 5.06 -20.52
N ALA A 30 0.33 5.10 -19.27
CA ALA A 30 -0.50 5.50 -18.14
C ALA A 30 -0.85 7.01 -18.21
N LEU A 31 0.08 7.85 -18.65
CA LEU A 31 -0.18 9.27 -18.88
C LEU A 31 -1.22 9.49 -19.98
N ALA A 32 -1.10 8.80 -21.12
CA ALA A 32 -2.08 8.89 -22.20
C ALA A 32 -3.48 8.48 -21.71
N ALA A 33 -3.60 7.33 -21.03
CA ALA A 33 -4.87 6.87 -20.46
C ALA A 33 -5.45 7.84 -19.42
N ALA A 34 -4.60 8.46 -18.59
CA ALA A 34 -5.03 9.47 -17.63
C ALA A 34 -5.58 10.72 -18.32
N HIS A 35 -4.95 11.17 -19.41
CA HIS A 35 -5.44 12.30 -20.20
C HIS A 35 -6.79 11.99 -20.86
N GLU A 36 -6.95 10.82 -21.47
CA GLU A 36 -8.24 10.38 -22.03
C GLU A 36 -9.34 10.29 -20.96
N ALA A 37 -9.01 9.82 -19.76
CA ALA A 37 -9.97 9.73 -18.67
C ALA A 37 -10.50 11.10 -18.20
N VAL A 38 -9.72 12.18 -18.36
CA VAL A 38 -10.17 13.54 -18.01
C VAL A 38 -11.35 13.97 -18.87
N ASP A 39 -11.35 13.61 -20.16
CA ASP A 39 -12.43 13.98 -21.09
C ASP A 39 -13.78 13.33 -20.70
N ALA A 40 -13.74 12.21 -19.99
CA ALA A 40 -14.93 11.46 -19.55
C ALA A 40 -15.50 11.92 -18.20
N THR A 41 -14.89 12.90 -17.53
CA THR A 41 -15.24 13.32 -16.15
C THR A 41 -16.61 13.99 -16.01
N GLY A 42 -17.28 14.33 -17.12
CA GLY A 42 -18.66 14.83 -17.12
C GLY A 42 -19.72 13.79 -16.71
N THR A 43 -19.31 12.53 -16.53
CA THR A 43 -20.18 11.43 -16.10
C THR A 43 -19.56 10.66 -14.93
N TYR A 44 -20.41 10.00 -14.15
CA TYR A 44 -19.93 9.14 -13.08
C TYR A 44 -19.29 7.86 -13.67
N PRO A 45 -18.11 7.42 -13.19
CA PRO A 45 -17.48 6.19 -13.67
C PRO A 45 -18.28 4.94 -13.27
N ASP A 46 -17.91 3.78 -13.83
CA ASP A 46 -18.47 2.48 -13.42
C ASP A 46 -18.40 2.32 -11.88
N PRO A 47 -19.54 2.27 -11.17
CA PRO A 47 -19.55 2.18 -9.72
C PRO A 47 -18.93 0.88 -9.19
N HIS A 48 -18.89 -0.17 -10.02
CA HIS A 48 -18.31 -1.47 -9.67
C HIS A 48 -16.82 -1.56 -9.96
N ARG A 49 -16.22 -0.57 -10.64
CA ARG A 49 -14.79 -0.55 -11.00
C ARG A 49 -14.36 -1.85 -11.70
N SER A 50 -15.23 -2.38 -12.55
CA SER A 50 -15.14 -3.74 -13.10
C SER A 50 -13.93 -3.91 -14.02
N ALA A 51 -13.63 -2.89 -14.83
CA ALA A 51 -12.52 -2.93 -15.78
C ALA A 51 -11.15 -3.09 -15.10
N PRO A 52 -10.74 -2.22 -14.14
CA PRO A 52 -9.46 -2.41 -13.45
C PRO A 52 -9.43 -3.68 -12.60
N ALA A 53 -10.55 -4.08 -11.99
CA ALA A 53 -10.61 -5.32 -11.22
C ALA A 53 -10.30 -6.56 -12.09
N ARG A 54 -10.93 -6.66 -13.27
CA ARG A 54 -10.67 -7.75 -14.23
C ARG A 54 -9.24 -7.73 -14.75
N ALA A 55 -8.72 -6.56 -15.13
CA ALA A 55 -7.35 -6.45 -15.63
C ALA A 55 -6.30 -6.91 -14.61
N VAL A 56 -6.49 -6.58 -13.32
CA VAL A 56 -5.63 -7.06 -12.23
C VAL A 56 -5.83 -8.56 -11.98
N ALA A 57 -7.07 -9.05 -12.04
CA ALA A 57 -7.38 -10.46 -11.85
C ALA A 57 -6.70 -11.33 -12.93
N ASP A 58 -6.80 -10.93 -14.19
CA ASP A 58 -6.16 -11.61 -15.33
C ASP A 58 -4.63 -11.61 -15.19
N LEU A 59 -4.05 -10.46 -14.78
CA LEU A 59 -2.60 -10.33 -14.56
C LEU A 59 -2.09 -11.27 -13.46
N LEU A 60 -2.88 -11.47 -12.40
CA LEU A 60 -2.50 -12.27 -11.23
C LEU A 60 -2.99 -13.73 -11.29
N GLY A 61 -3.82 -14.09 -12.27
CA GLY A 61 -4.40 -15.44 -12.39
C GLY A 61 -5.42 -15.77 -11.30
N VAL A 62 -6.20 -14.79 -10.86
CA VAL A 62 -7.26 -14.92 -9.84
C VAL A 62 -8.62 -14.54 -10.41
N THR A 63 -9.72 -14.76 -9.67
CA THR A 63 -11.04 -14.29 -10.11
C THR A 63 -11.25 -12.81 -9.75
N ALA A 64 -12.13 -12.12 -10.48
CA ALA A 64 -12.43 -10.71 -10.23
C ALA A 64 -13.01 -10.46 -8.83
N GLU A 65 -13.73 -11.44 -8.26
CA GLU A 65 -14.29 -11.40 -6.91
C GLU A 65 -13.21 -11.41 -5.81
N GLN A 66 -11.98 -11.79 -6.14
CA GLN A 66 -10.82 -11.73 -5.25
C GLN A 66 -10.08 -10.39 -5.31
N VAL A 67 -10.55 -9.43 -6.13
CA VAL A 67 -9.92 -8.11 -6.33
C VAL A 67 -10.82 -6.99 -5.82
N VAL A 68 -10.26 -6.13 -4.96
CA VAL A 68 -10.89 -4.89 -4.52
C VAL A 68 -10.09 -3.70 -5.05
N VAL A 69 -10.76 -2.77 -5.72
CA VAL A 69 -10.17 -1.54 -6.24
C VAL A 69 -10.51 -0.37 -5.32
N ALA A 70 -9.49 0.35 -4.86
CA ALA A 70 -9.62 1.47 -3.93
C ALA A 70 -8.70 2.64 -4.33
N ASN A 71 -8.90 3.79 -3.69
CA ASN A 71 -8.11 5.02 -3.82
C ASN A 71 -6.77 4.91 -3.06
N GLY A 72 -5.99 3.88 -3.39
CA GLY A 72 -4.70 3.58 -2.77
C GLY A 72 -4.80 2.61 -1.58
N SER A 73 -3.63 2.23 -1.06
CA SER A 73 -3.53 1.23 0.01
C SER A 73 -4.10 1.73 1.34
N ASP A 74 -4.06 3.02 1.62
CA ASP A 74 -4.58 3.57 2.87
C ASP A 74 -6.09 3.34 3.01
N GLU A 75 -6.86 3.47 1.92
CA GLU A 75 -8.29 3.14 1.93
C GLU A 75 -8.50 1.63 2.16
N LEU A 76 -7.70 0.76 1.53
CA LEU A 76 -7.80 -0.69 1.77
C LEU A 76 -7.48 -1.06 3.22
N VAL A 77 -6.51 -0.41 3.84
CA VAL A 77 -6.15 -0.62 5.25
C VAL A 77 -7.29 -0.18 6.16
N LEU A 78 -7.90 0.98 5.89
CA LEU A 78 -9.05 1.47 6.63
C LEU A 78 -10.26 0.54 6.49
N LEU A 79 -10.59 0.14 5.26
CA LEU A 79 -11.69 -0.79 4.98
C LEU A 79 -11.46 -2.14 5.66
N SER A 80 -10.22 -2.63 5.67
CA SER A 80 -9.85 -3.85 6.40
C SER A 80 -10.08 -3.70 7.91
N ALA A 81 -9.74 -2.54 8.48
CA ALA A 81 -9.99 -2.26 9.90
C ALA A 81 -11.48 -2.17 10.25
N LEU A 82 -12.32 -1.71 9.32
CA LEU A 82 -13.79 -1.64 9.47
C LEU A 82 -14.48 -2.99 9.31
N ALA A 83 -14.05 -3.78 8.33
CA ALA A 83 -14.78 -4.97 7.89
C ALA A 83 -14.28 -6.28 8.52
N LEU A 84 -13.04 -6.33 9.01
CA LEU A 84 -12.38 -7.57 9.44
C LEU A 84 -12.07 -7.59 10.94
N GLY A 85 -12.17 -8.78 11.51
CA GLY A 85 -11.77 -9.07 12.89
C GLY A 85 -12.87 -8.84 13.92
N ASP A 86 -12.55 -9.19 15.17
CA ASP A 86 -13.43 -8.98 16.32
C ASP A 86 -13.35 -7.52 16.78
N VAL A 87 -14.46 -6.78 16.67
CA VAL A 87 -14.55 -5.37 17.06
C VAL A 87 -14.38 -5.14 18.57
N GLY A 88 -14.56 -6.18 19.39
CA GLY A 88 -14.32 -6.12 20.83
C GLY A 88 -12.85 -6.25 21.23
N ARG A 89 -11.95 -6.49 20.25
CA ARG A 89 -10.51 -6.65 20.49
C ARG A 89 -9.70 -5.63 19.69
N PRO A 90 -8.57 -5.15 20.24
CA PRO A 90 -7.69 -4.28 19.49
C PRO A 90 -7.11 -5.01 18.27
N GLY A 91 -6.84 -4.23 17.21
CA GLY A 91 -6.01 -4.71 16.12
C GLY A 91 -4.57 -4.90 16.59
N VAL A 92 -3.80 -5.69 15.84
CA VAL A 92 -2.41 -5.99 16.16
C VAL A 92 -1.53 -5.53 15.01
N THR A 93 -0.46 -4.80 15.33
CA THR A 93 0.56 -4.39 14.36
C THR A 93 1.97 -4.61 14.93
N THR A 94 3.00 -4.45 14.09
CA THR A 94 4.41 -4.54 14.51
C THR A 94 4.93 -3.17 14.91
N ALA A 95 5.61 -3.07 16.05
CA ALA A 95 6.16 -1.80 16.54
C ALA A 95 7.17 -1.19 15.53
N GLY A 96 6.98 0.08 15.20
CA GLY A 96 7.83 0.82 14.27
C GLY A 96 7.60 0.50 12.78
N THR A 97 6.51 -0.20 12.44
CA THR A 97 6.06 -0.35 11.05
C THR A 97 5.39 0.91 10.52
N PHE A 98 4.86 0.85 9.30
CA PHE A 98 4.05 1.90 8.70
C PHE A 98 2.96 2.42 9.66
N PRO A 99 3.00 3.70 10.07
CA PRO A 99 2.08 4.25 11.07
C PRO A 99 0.60 4.20 10.68
N GLY A 100 0.29 4.15 9.38
CA GLY A 100 -1.08 4.13 8.86
C GLY A 100 -1.93 2.97 9.39
N TYR A 101 -1.32 1.81 9.70
CA TYR A 101 -2.04 0.68 10.31
C TYR A 101 -2.59 1.05 11.70
N ARG A 102 -1.78 1.66 12.56
CA ARG A 102 -2.20 2.09 13.91
C ARG A 102 -3.29 3.16 13.80
N ILE A 103 -3.05 4.17 12.96
CA ILE A 103 -3.96 5.30 12.76
C ILE A 103 -5.34 4.80 12.30
N CYS A 104 -5.40 3.87 11.35
CA CYS A 104 -6.68 3.34 10.87
C CYS A 104 -7.44 2.58 11.98
N LEU A 105 -6.75 1.75 12.77
CA LEU A 105 -7.34 1.02 13.90
C LEU A 105 -7.87 1.95 15.01
N GLU A 106 -7.16 3.04 15.27
CA GLU A 106 -7.57 4.06 16.23
C GLU A 106 -8.76 4.88 15.73
N ASN A 107 -8.76 5.27 14.45
CA ASN A 107 -9.85 6.02 13.82
C ASN A 107 -11.19 5.28 13.88
N VAL A 108 -11.16 3.95 13.75
CA VAL A 108 -12.36 3.09 13.88
C VAL A 108 -12.66 2.69 15.33
N ARG A 109 -11.97 3.29 16.30
CA ARG A 109 -12.13 3.08 17.76
C ARG A 109 -11.90 1.63 18.21
N ARG A 110 -11.14 0.85 17.45
CA ARG A 110 -10.78 -0.53 17.80
C ARG A 110 -9.59 -0.56 18.75
N GLY A 111 -8.71 0.44 18.68
CA GLY A 111 -7.43 0.45 19.39
C GLY A 111 -6.41 -0.47 18.73
N CYS A 112 -5.14 -0.32 19.12
CA CYS A 112 -4.03 -1.02 18.49
C CYS A 112 -3.04 -1.55 19.54
N ARG A 113 -2.72 -2.84 19.46
CA ARG A 113 -1.65 -3.47 20.22
C ARG A 113 -0.44 -3.66 19.33
N GLU A 114 0.68 -3.09 19.74
CA GLU A 114 1.93 -3.24 19.00
C GLU A 114 2.78 -4.37 19.56
N ILE A 115 3.29 -5.21 18.67
CA ILE A 115 4.23 -6.27 18.99
C ILE A 115 5.64 -5.81 18.59
N PRO A 116 6.60 -5.74 19.53
CA PRO A 116 7.98 -5.41 19.21
C PRO A 116 8.55 -6.33 18.14
N TRP A 117 9.30 -5.76 17.19
CA TRP A 117 10.13 -6.58 16.30
C TRP A 117 11.25 -7.21 17.13
N PRO A 118 11.42 -8.55 17.12
CA PRO A 118 12.49 -9.18 17.86
C PRO A 118 13.85 -8.66 17.38
N ALA A 119 14.82 -8.55 18.28
CA ALA A 119 16.19 -8.28 17.86
C ALA A 119 16.58 -9.31 16.78
N PRO A 120 17.27 -8.91 15.70
CA PRO A 120 17.69 -9.86 14.70
C PRO A 120 18.51 -10.96 15.40
N GLY A 121 18.02 -12.20 15.31
CA GLY A 121 18.80 -13.36 15.70
C GLY A 121 20.05 -13.46 14.84
N PRO A 122 20.99 -14.37 15.16
CA PRO A 122 22.12 -14.63 14.29
C PRO A 122 21.61 -14.95 12.88
N THR A 123 22.19 -14.28 11.87
CA THR A 123 21.83 -14.50 10.46
C THR A 123 21.94 -16.00 10.18
N PRO A 124 20.85 -16.70 9.85
CA PRO A 124 20.94 -18.12 9.52
C PRO A 124 21.83 -18.27 8.28
N PRO A 125 22.62 -19.36 8.18
CA PRO A 125 23.38 -19.63 6.97
C PRO A 125 22.43 -19.61 5.77
N ARG A 126 22.83 -18.93 4.68
CA ARG A 126 22.00 -18.82 3.48
C ARG A 126 21.59 -20.22 3.02
N SER A 127 20.31 -20.56 3.14
CA SER A 127 19.79 -21.81 2.58
C SER A 127 19.77 -21.69 1.05
N PRO A 128 20.27 -22.68 0.30
CA PRO A 128 20.23 -22.66 -1.16
C PRO A 128 18.83 -22.86 -1.75
N THR A 129 17.83 -23.24 -0.94
CA THR A 129 16.45 -23.46 -1.38
C THR A 129 15.50 -22.39 -0.83
N PRO A 130 14.70 -21.73 -1.67
CA PRO A 130 13.97 -20.53 -1.26
C PRO A 130 12.71 -20.81 -0.44
N TRP A 131 12.00 -21.94 -0.58
CA TRP A 131 10.74 -22.17 0.14
C TRP A 131 10.42 -23.67 0.28
N GLY A 132 10.26 -24.16 1.51
CA GLY A 132 9.86 -25.55 1.78
C GLY A 132 9.44 -25.76 3.24
N GLY A 133 8.18 -25.47 3.56
CA GLY A 133 7.56 -25.78 4.86
C GLY A 133 6.25 -25.00 5.09
N PRO A 134 5.21 -25.60 5.72
CA PRO A 134 3.89 -24.99 5.82
C PRO A 134 3.83 -24.03 7.01
N ALA A 135 3.66 -22.73 6.75
CA ALA A 135 3.34 -21.77 7.80
C ALA A 135 2.49 -20.63 7.23
N SER A 136 1.25 -20.57 7.69
CA SER A 136 0.34 -19.45 7.53
C SER A 136 0.90 -18.22 8.24
N ALA A 137 1.65 -17.39 7.51
CA ALA A 137 2.00 -16.04 7.92
C ALA A 137 2.36 -15.21 6.68
N THR A 138 1.38 -14.53 6.09
CA THR A 138 1.65 -13.57 5.02
C THR A 138 2.12 -12.26 5.65
N SER A 139 3.42 -12.16 5.96
CA SER A 139 4.10 -10.88 6.09
C SER A 139 4.94 -10.68 4.84
N ALA A 140 4.34 -10.04 3.83
CA ALA A 140 5.08 -9.45 2.72
C ALA A 140 5.06 -7.94 2.94
N THR A 141 6.05 -7.43 3.66
CA THR A 141 6.45 -6.04 3.47
C THR A 141 7.96 -6.02 3.54
N ARG A 142 8.60 -5.59 2.45
CA ARG A 142 9.97 -5.07 2.54
C ARG A 142 9.89 -3.94 3.55
N THR A 143 10.30 -4.21 4.79
CA THR A 143 10.37 -3.22 5.85
C THR A 143 11.23 -2.08 5.32
N THR A 144 10.72 -0.86 5.40
CA THR A 144 11.52 0.34 5.19
C THR A 144 12.74 0.23 6.11
N PRO A 145 13.98 0.31 5.59
CA PRO A 145 15.16 0.17 6.42
C PRO A 145 15.14 1.26 7.50
N ARG A 146 15.37 0.87 8.75
CA ARG A 146 15.73 1.85 9.78
C ARG A 146 17.06 2.49 9.35
N GLY A 147 17.05 3.80 9.15
CA GLY A 147 18.26 4.59 9.37
C GLY A 147 18.60 4.44 10.85
N MET A 148 19.66 3.68 11.14
CA MET A 148 20.27 3.68 12.48
C MET A 148 21.01 5.02 12.68
N PRO A 149 21.09 5.52 13.92
CA PRO A 149 21.83 6.75 14.23
C PRO A 149 23.32 6.64 13.91
#